data_AF-K9Y1R6-F1
#
_entry.id   AF-K9Y1R6-F1
#
_cell.length_a   1.000
_cell.length_b   1.000
_cell.length_c   1.000
_cell.angle_alpha   90.00
_cell.angle_beta   90.00
_cell.angle_gamma   90.00
#
_symmetry.space_group_name_H-M   'P 1'
#
loop_
_entity.id
_entity.type
_entity.pdbx_description
1 polymer ?
#
loop_
_entity_poly.entity_id
_entity_poly.type
_entity_poly.pdbx_seq_one_letter_code
_entity_poly.pdbx_strand_id
1 'polypeptide(L)'
;MPIKRHRRKLANGEEKIYTYVVSGDGSRRQSLSARDSSDSLQIYRGKEFRRIVAALQANSSLLVVGEAGCGKTFLAQAITAELIEMNFQVAVTKPGTVKQILNDLAEQLGVDTENLDGKALSTMGLMKEIADWLLVNTAFLICDNAHRFPISLRCWLDKLHTQGQPILLLATYPPARDIFLKLPRIELQPMKDSATRAIMLEAAAELNLELTPAQLSSLQQRVGGNPMLAKRVVREEYLGLDGQALDHTQWLDITPYIIAALMCLVLVRFIGLGFNNKSLYLLGGIITVSVAVIRLILYSLPRSKGRLGQ
;
A
#
# COMPACT_ATOMS: atom_id res chain seq x y z
N MET A 1 32.10 -26.68 -10.32
CA MET A 1 31.70 -25.72 -11.38
C MET A 1 32.69 -24.56 -11.41
N PRO A 2 33.33 -24.25 -12.54
CA PRO A 2 34.31 -23.16 -12.63
C PRO A 2 33.63 -21.78 -12.52
N ILE A 3 34.16 -20.93 -11.65
CA ILE A 3 33.72 -19.53 -11.48
C ILE A 3 34.58 -18.65 -12.39
N LYS A 4 33.95 -17.84 -13.25
CA LYS A 4 34.64 -16.86 -14.10
C LYS A 4 34.26 -15.43 -13.68
N ARG A 5 35.25 -14.55 -13.60
CA ARG A 5 35.09 -13.12 -13.28
C ARG A 5 35.39 -12.29 -14.53
N HIS A 6 34.49 -11.38 -14.87
CA HIS A 6 34.65 -10.47 -16.01
C HIS A 6 34.57 -9.02 -15.52
N ARG A 7 35.57 -8.21 -15.85
CA ARG A 7 35.56 -6.77 -15.55
C ARG A 7 35.05 -6.01 -16.76
N ARG A 8 34.07 -5.12 -16.59
CA ARG A 8 33.59 -4.24 -17.65
C ARG A 8 33.64 -2.80 -17.18
N LYS A 9 34.31 -1.94 -17.95
CA LYS A 9 34.20 -0.48 -17.83
C LYS A 9 32.87 -0.03 -18.42
N LEU A 10 32.08 0.69 -17.64
CA LEU A 10 30.85 1.32 -18.05
C LEU A 10 31.14 2.67 -18.72
N ALA A 11 30.16 3.21 -19.45
CA ALA A 11 30.31 4.46 -20.21
C ALA A 11 30.58 5.69 -19.31
N ASN A 12 30.29 5.59 -18.02
CA ASN A 12 30.58 6.62 -16.99
C ASN A 12 31.98 6.46 -16.36
N GLY A 13 32.81 5.54 -16.84
CA GLY A 13 34.16 5.28 -16.32
C GLY A 13 34.23 4.33 -15.12
N GLU A 14 33.10 3.89 -14.57
CA GLU A 14 33.07 2.92 -13.46
C GLU A 14 33.40 1.50 -13.93
N GLU A 15 34.22 0.77 -13.17
CA GLU A 15 34.47 -0.66 -13.39
C GLU A 15 33.52 -1.51 -12.54
N LYS A 16 32.71 -2.35 -13.18
CA LYS A 16 31.94 -3.40 -12.48
C LYS A 16 32.51 -4.79 -12.77
N ILE A 17 32.67 -5.56 -11.70
CA ILE A 17 33.10 -6.96 -11.74
C ILE A 17 31.86 -7.85 -11.72
N TYR A 18 31.67 -8.63 -12.77
CA TYR A 18 30.59 -9.60 -12.88
C TYR A 18 31.15 -11.01 -12.63
N THR A 19 30.54 -11.75 -11.72
CA THR A 19 30.92 -13.13 -11.40
C THR A 19 29.84 -14.07 -11.91
N TYR A 20 30.23 -15.11 -12.66
CA TYR A 20 29.32 -16.10 -13.22
C TYR A 20 29.75 -17.52 -12.86
N VAL A 21 28.79 -18.40 -12.59
CA VAL A 21 29.02 -19.85 -12.62
C VAL A 21 28.84 -20.32 -14.06
N VAL A 22 29.82 -21.07 -14.55
CA VAL A 22 29.74 -21.76 -15.84
C VAL A 22 29.52 -23.24 -15.56
N SER A 23 28.48 -23.83 -16.16
CA SER A 23 28.28 -25.28 -16.12
C SER A 23 29.47 -25.99 -16.80
N GLY A 24 29.76 -27.25 -16.45
CA GLY A 24 30.90 -28.00 -16.98
C GLY A 24 30.97 -28.06 -18.52
N ASP A 25 29.81 -27.91 -19.19
CA ASP A 25 29.63 -27.97 -20.64
C ASP A 25 29.63 -26.58 -21.33
N GLY A 26 29.94 -25.49 -20.61
CA GLY A 26 30.12 -24.15 -21.17
C GLY A 26 28.86 -23.41 -21.67
N SER A 27 27.74 -24.10 -21.83
CA SER A 27 26.48 -23.60 -22.42
C SER A 27 25.64 -22.71 -21.49
N ARG A 28 25.68 -22.95 -20.18
CA ARG A 28 24.92 -22.19 -19.18
C ARG A 28 25.82 -21.24 -18.38
N ARG A 29 25.54 -19.94 -18.46
CA ARG A 29 26.15 -18.89 -17.62
C ARG A 29 25.08 -18.32 -16.71
N GLN A 30 25.20 -18.54 -15.40
CA GLN A 30 24.31 -17.96 -14.40
C GLN A 30 25.06 -16.88 -13.62
N SER A 31 24.53 -15.65 -13.60
CA SER A 31 25.11 -14.55 -12.84
C SER A 31 24.96 -14.81 -11.34
N LEU A 32 26.07 -14.73 -10.59
CA LEU A 32 26.12 -14.90 -9.14
C LEU A 32 25.85 -13.61 -8.36
N SER A 33 25.49 -12.51 -9.02
CA SER A 33 25.16 -11.27 -8.34
C SER A 33 23.82 -11.42 -7.62
N ALA A 34 23.89 -11.46 -6.28
CA ALA A 34 22.80 -11.62 -5.31
C ALA A 34 22.27 -13.05 -5.16
N ARG A 35 23.07 -13.92 -4.53
CA ARG A 35 22.50 -14.79 -3.50
C ARG A 35 22.63 -14.04 -2.18
N ASP A 36 21.59 -13.31 -1.80
CA ASP A 36 21.44 -12.82 -0.43
C ASP A 36 21.22 -14.06 0.45
N SER A 37 22.24 -14.40 1.21
CA SER A 37 22.22 -15.47 2.20
C SER A 37 21.65 -14.94 3.51
N SER A 38 20.32 -14.93 3.60
CA SER A 38 19.47 -15.10 4.78
C SER A 38 18.09 -14.66 4.33
N ASP A 39 17.07 -15.53 4.33
CA ASP A 39 15.61 -15.33 4.17
C ASP A 39 15.08 -13.86 4.25
N SER A 40 15.58 -12.96 3.40
CA SER A 40 15.29 -11.55 3.47
C SER A 40 14.06 -11.35 2.61
N LEU A 41 12.91 -11.41 3.28
CA LEU A 41 11.60 -11.03 2.76
C LEU A 41 11.76 -9.84 1.80
N GLN A 42 11.52 -10.07 0.50
CA GLN A 42 11.76 -9.04 -0.50
C GLN A 42 10.75 -7.88 -0.31
N ILE A 43 11.23 -6.75 0.21
CA ILE A 43 10.38 -5.58 0.46
C ILE A 43 10.21 -4.79 -0.85
N TYR A 44 9.14 -5.08 -1.59
CA TYR A 44 8.79 -4.38 -2.83
C TYR A 44 8.48 -2.89 -2.64
N ARG A 45 8.14 -2.46 -1.42
CA ARG A 45 7.80 -1.07 -1.03
C ARG A 45 8.89 -0.40 -0.20
N GLY A 46 10.15 -0.52 -0.63
CA GLY A 46 11.30 -0.06 0.16
C GLY A 46 11.30 1.44 0.51
N LYS A 47 10.69 2.30 -0.32
CA LYS A 47 10.63 3.75 -0.03
C LYS A 47 9.64 4.04 1.11
N GLU A 48 8.45 3.47 1.03
CA GLU A 48 7.40 3.60 2.05
C GLU A 48 7.87 2.96 3.37
N PHE A 49 8.46 1.77 3.30
CA PHE A 49 9.05 1.07 4.43
C PHE A 49 10.04 1.95 5.20
N ARG A 50 11.09 2.45 4.52
CA ARG A 50 12.11 3.31 5.16
C ARG A 50 11.52 4.59 5.74
N ARG A 51 10.52 5.18 5.07
CA ARG A 51 9.86 6.39 5.55
C ARG A 51 9.06 6.13 6.82
N ILE A 52 8.38 4.99 6.93
CA ILE A 52 7.61 4.63 8.13
C ILE A 52 8.54 4.33 9.29
N VAL A 53 9.60 3.53 9.07
CA VAL A 53 10.60 3.21 10.10
C VAL A 53 11.26 4.49 10.62
N ALA A 54 11.71 5.38 9.75
CA ALA A 54 12.34 6.65 10.14
C ALA A 54 11.38 7.56 10.94
N ALA A 55 10.10 7.59 10.58
CA ALA A 55 9.11 8.38 11.30
C ALA A 55 8.78 7.78 12.69
N LEU A 56 8.72 6.45 12.80
CA LEU A 56 8.55 5.80 14.10
C LEU A 56 9.77 6.05 15.01
N GLN A 57 10.99 5.94 14.47
CA GLN A 57 12.21 6.30 15.21
C GLN A 57 12.23 7.76 15.68
N ALA A 58 11.58 8.65 14.93
CA ALA A 58 11.36 10.05 15.34
C ALA A 58 10.19 10.24 16.32
N ASN A 59 9.73 9.17 16.98
CA ASN A 59 8.57 9.13 17.88
C ASN A 59 7.29 9.73 17.29
N SER A 60 7.11 9.61 15.97
CA SER A 60 5.95 10.16 15.27
C SER A 60 4.94 9.07 14.95
N SER A 61 3.69 9.30 15.31
CA SER A 61 2.57 8.43 14.94
C SER A 61 2.17 8.63 13.47
N LEU A 62 1.77 7.57 12.80
CA LEU A 62 1.47 7.56 11.36
C LEU A 62 0.22 6.74 11.04
N LEU A 63 -0.48 7.16 9.97
CA LEU A 63 -1.58 6.41 9.39
C LEU A 63 -1.21 5.94 7.97
N VAL A 64 -1.17 4.64 7.75
CA VAL A 64 -0.99 4.02 6.43
C VAL A 64 -2.34 3.59 5.88
N VAL A 65 -2.69 4.13 4.71
CA VAL A 65 -3.96 3.84 4.02
C VAL A 65 -3.68 3.22 2.67
N GLY A 66 -4.54 2.30 2.25
CA GLY A 66 -4.52 1.79 0.88
C GLY A 66 -5.62 0.76 0.67
N GLU A 67 -5.85 0.38 -0.59
CA GLU A 67 -6.90 -0.58 -0.95
C GLU A 67 -6.72 -1.96 -0.27
N ALA A 68 -7.80 -2.73 -0.20
CA ALA A 68 -7.73 -4.11 0.31
C ALA A 68 -6.74 -4.93 -0.54
N GLY A 69 -5.87 -5.71 0.10
CA GLY A 69 -4.88 -6.51 -0.61
C GLY A 69 -3.63 -5.75 -1.09
N CYS A 70 -3.53 -4.43 -0.91
CA CYS A 70 -2.39 -3.64 -1.40
C CYS A 70 -1.03 -3.91 -0.71
N GLY A 71 -1.00 -4.79 0.30
CA GLY A 71 0.19 -5.20 1.04
C GLY A 71 0.40 -4.54 2.41
N LYS A 72 -0.63 -3.94 3.02
CA LYS A 72 -0.55 -3.28 4.35
C LYS A 72 -0.06 -4.22 5.45
N THR A 73 -0.71 -5.38 5.62
CA THR A 73 -0.36 -6.36 6.66
C THR A 73 1.07 -6.87 6.49
N PHE A 74 1.49 -7.16 5.26
CA PHE A 74 2.87 -7.53 4.95
C PHE A 74 3.86 -6.42 5.32
N LEU A 75 3.53 -5.17 4.99
CA LEU A 75 4.36 -4.01 5.36
C LEU A 75 4.46 -3.84 6.87
N ALA A 76 3.35 -4.03 7.61
CA ALA A 76 3.34 -3.99 9.07
C ALA A 76 4.25 -5.07 9.68
N GLN A 77 4.20 -6.29 9.14
CA GLN A 77 5.07 -7.39 9.58
C GLN A 77 6.55 -7.08 9.33
N ALA A 78 6.88 -6.58 8.14
CA ALA A 78 8.25 -6.18 7.82
C ALA A 78 8.77 -5.07 8.75
N ILE A 79 7.94 -4.06 9.03
CA ILE A 79 8.30 -2.97 9.97
C ILE A 79 8.48 -3.49 11.39
N THR A 80 7.62 -4.42 11.81
CA THR A 80 7.71 -5.06 13.14
C THR A 80 9.04 -5.79 13.27
N ALA A 81 9.41 -6.60 12.27
CA ALA A 81 10.66 -7.35 12.27
C ALA A 81 11.89 -6.42 12.36
N GLU A 82 11.92 -5.35 11.57
CA GLU A 82 12.99 -4.35 11.58
C GLU A 82 13.13 -3.66 12.94
N LEU A 83 12.01 -3.24 13.55
CA LEU A 83 12.04 -2.56 14.85
C LEU A 83 12.50 -3.50 15.97
N ILE A 84 12.11 -4.77 15.92
CA ILE A 84 12.59 -5.80 16.86
C ILE A 84 14.10 -6.04 16.67
N GLU A 85 14.58 -6.11 15.43
CA GLU A 85 16.01 -6.24 15.12
C GLU A 85 16.83 -5.05 15.65
N MET A 86 16.22 -3.86 15.68
CA MET A 86 16.78 -2.66 16.31
C MET A 86 16.66 -2.63 17.85
N ASN A 87 16.23 -3.73 18.48
CA ASN A 87 16.00 -3.86 19.93
C ASN A 87 14.93 -2.92 20.49
N PHE A 88 13.96 -2.50 19.68
CA PHE A 88 12.79 -1.80 20.21
C PHE A 88 11.71 -2.78 20.65
N GLN A 89 10.99 -2.43 21.71
CA GLN A 89 9.79 -3.15 22.10
C GLN A 89 8.65 -2.77 21.16
N VAL A 90 7.97 -3.77 20.59
CA VAL A 90 6.90 -3.55 19.61
C VAL A 90 5.72 -4.43 19.99
N ALA A 91 4.53 -3.83 20.02
CA ALA A 91 3.29 -4.55 20.22
C ALA A 91 2.38 -4.40 18.99
N VAL A 92 1.96 -5.53 18.44
CA VAL A 92 1.13 -5.62 17.25
C VAL A 92 -0.27 -6.04 17.63
N THR A 93 -1.28 -5.27 17.20
CA THR A 93 -2.68 -5.62 17.42
C THR A 93 -3.28 -6.33 16.22
N LYS A 94 -4.09 -7.35 16.52
CA LYS A 94 -4.94 -8.05 15.55
C LYS A 94 -6.40 -7.68 15.80
N PRO A 95 -7.27 -7.65 14.77
CA PRO A 95 -8.69 -7.40 14.99
C PRO A 95 -9.33 -8.46 15.88
N GLY A 96 -10.02 -8.02 16.94
CA GLY A 96 -10.68 -8.87 17.91
C GLY A 96 -11.61 -8.05 18.81
N THR A 97 -12.10 -8.66 19.89
CA THR A 97 -12.81 -7.89 20.93
C THR A 97 -11.85 -6.96 21.66
N VAL A 98 -12.36 -5.87 22.25
CA VAL A 98 -11.50 -4.91 22.98
C VAL A 98 -10.67 -5.61 24.07
N LYS A 99 -11.28 -6.54 24.81
CA LYS A 99 -10.59 -7.26 25.88
C LYS A 99 -9.49 -8.19 25.35
N GLN A 100 -9.74 -8.90 24.24
CA GLN A 100 -8.72 -9.71 23.58
C GLN A 100 -7.55 -8.85 23.10
N ILE A 101 -7.83 -7.74 22.41
CA ILE A 101 -6.77 -6.83 21.92
C ILE A 101 -5.91 -6.30 23.08
N LEU A 102 -6.54 -5.89 24.19
CA LEU A 102 -5.80 -5.37 25.33
C LEU A 102 -5.00 -6.44 26.06
N ASN A 103 -5.52 -7.67 26.18
CA ASN A 103 -4.77 -8.78 26.74
C ASN A 103 -3.57 -9.13 25.86
N ASP A 104 -3.77 -9.23 24.54
CA ASP A 104 -2.69 -9.51 23.58
C ASP A 104 -1.61 -8.40 23.62
N LEU A 105 -2.02 -7.14 23.82
CA LEU A 105 -1.10 -6.01 24.00
C LEU A 105 -0.34 -6.10 25.33
N ALA A 106 -1.05 -6.36 26.43
CA ALA A 106 -0.45 -6.47 27.75
C ALA A 106 0.59 -7.60 27.77
N GLU A 107 0.27 -8.76 27.20
CA GLU A 107 1.19 -9.89 27.08
C GLU A 107 2.45 -9.52 26.27
N GLN A 108 2.29 -8.87 25.10
CA GLN A 108 3.42 -8.42 24.28
C GLN A 108 4.28 -7.34 24.96
N LEU A 109 3.68 -6.51 25.80
CA LEU A 109 4.37 -5.45 26.53
C LEU A 109 4.95 -5.93 27.88
N GLY A 110 4.58 -7.13 28.33
CA GLY A 110 4.94 -7.64 29.66
C GLY A 110 4.23 -6.92 30.80
N VAL A 111 3.01 -6.43 30.57
CA VAL A 111 2.15 -5.78 31.57
C VAL A 111 1.27 -6.83 32.25
N ASP A 112 1.23 -6.81 33.57
CA ASP A 112 0.40 -7.72 34.34
C ASP A 112 -1.09 -7.52 34.02
N THR A 113 -1.78 -8.64 33.76
CA THR A 113 -3.22 -8.63 33.42
C THR A 113 -4.11 -8.90 34.65
N GLU A 114 -3.50 -9.11 35.80
CA GLU A 114 -4.15 -9.40 37.07
C GLU A 114 -3.82 -8.34 38.11
N ASN A 115 -4.77 -8.06 38.99
CA ASN A 115 -4.54 -7.22 40.17
C ASN A 115 -3.68 -7.95 41.21
N LEU A 116 -3.21 -7.21 42.22
CA LEU A 116 -2.50 -7.74 43.41
C LEU A 116 -3.25 -8.89 44.13
N ASP A 117 -4.58 -8.96 43.97
CA ASP A 117 -5.44 -10.01 44.53
C ASP A 117 -5.59 -11.25 43.60
N GLY A 118 -4.87 -11.32 42.48
CA GLY A 118 -4.97 -12.40 41.47
C GLY A 118 -6.26 -12.38 40.65
N LYS A 119 -6.95 -11.22 40.58
CA LYS A 119 -8.18 -11.06 39.78
C LYS A 119 -7.87 -10.40 38.45
N ALA A 120 -8.40 -10.95 37.37
CA ALA A 120 -8.26 -10.37 36.03
C ALA A 120 -8.77 -8.92 35.97
N LEU A 121 -7.96 -8.06 35.36
CA LEU A 121 -8.29 -6.65 35.17
C LEU A 121 -9.53 -6.46 34.28
N SER A 122 -10.28 -5.40 34.59
CA SER A 122 -11.34 -4.92 33.69
C SER A 122 -10.73 -4.28 32.44
N THR A 123 -11.51 -4.12 31.37
CA THR A 123 -11.07 -3.45 30.13
C THR A 123 -10.50 -2.05 30.40
N MET A 124 -11.13 -1.29 31.31
CA MET A 124 -10.64 0.04 31.70
C MET A 124 -9.36 -0.04 32.53
N GLY A 125 -9.24 -1.05 33.39
CA GLY A 125 -8.03 -1.33 34.15
C GLY A 125 -6.86 -1.63 33.22
N LEU A 126 -7.02 -2.56 32.27
CA LEU A 126 -5.99 -2.88 31.26
C LEU A 126 -5.58 -1.67 30.44
N MET A 127 -6.55 -0.87 29.97
CA MET A 127 -6.27 0.37 29.24
C MET A 127 -5.43 1.36 30.06
N LYS A 128 -5.66 1.41 31.37
CA LYS A 128 -4.90 2.29 32.27
C LYS A 128 -3.51 1.74 32.54
N GLU A 129 -3.38 0.47 32.93
CA GLU A 129 -2.08 -0.14 33.23
C GLU A 129 -1.15 -0.11 32.00
N ILE A 130 -1.67 -0.42 30.81
CA ILE A 130 -0.89 -0.32 29.57
C ILE A 130 -0.47 1.14 29.31
N ALA A 131 -1.37 2.11 29.51
CA ALA A 131 -1.03 3.52 29.31
C ALA A 131 0.03 4.01 30.31
N ASP A 132 -0.10 3.63 31.58
CA ASP A 132 0.85 3.99 32.64
C ASP A 132 2.22 3.35 32.38
N TRP A 133 2.26 2.11 31.89
CA TRP A 133 3.50 1.45 31.48
C TRP A 133 4.17 2.13 30.27
N LEU A 134 3.37 2.54 29.27
CA LEU A 134 3.85 3.23 28.06
C LEU A 134 4.37 4.66 28.33
N LEU A 135 4.00 5.28 29.45
CA LEU A 135 4.56 6.59 29.84
C LEU A 135 6.03 6.49 30.27
N VAL A 136 6.44 5.33 30.78
CA VAL A 136 7.80 5.11 31.31
C VAL A 136 8.68 4.37 30.30
N ASN A 137 8.08 3.49 29.49
CA ASN A 137 8.80 2.60 28.58
C ASN A 137 8.60 2.99 27.12
N THR A 138 9.68 2.97 26.34
CA THR A 138 9.61 3.21 24.90
C THR A 138 9.19 1.94 24.17
N ALA A 139 7.96 1.93 23.64
CA ALA A 139 7.47 0.86 22.78
C ALA A 139 6.77 1.43 21.56
N PHE A 140 6.67 0.65 20.48
CA PHE A 140 5.90 1.01 19.27
C PHE A 140 4.61 0.21 19.19
N LEU A 141 3.49 0.90 19.01
CA LEU A 141 2.19 0.24 18.81
C LEU A 141 1.87 0.15 17.32
N ILE A 142 1.80 -1.05 16.77
CA ILE A 142 1.44 -1.29 15.37
C ILE A 142 0.04 -1.88 15.32
N CYS A 143 -0.88 -1.14 14.71
CA CYS A 143 -2.29 -1.49 14.67
C CYS A 143 -2.75 -1.80 13.24
N ASP A 144 -2.85 -3.08 12.92
CA ASP A 144 -3.38 -3.50 11.62
C ASP A 144 -4.91 -3.50 11.59
N ASN A 145 -5.47 -3.19 10.43
CA ASN A 145 -6.91 -3.08 10.20
C ASN A 145 -7.65 -2.18 11.21
N ALA A 146 -7.02 -1.07 11.65
CA ALA A 146 -7.50 -0.18 12.69
C ALA A 146 -8.90 0.40 12.44
N HIS A 147 -9.34 0.50 11.18
CA HIS A 147 -10.70 0.88 10.79
C HIS A 147 -11.80 -0.02 11.37
N ARG A 148 -11.47 -1.25 11.77
CA ARG A 148 -12.39 -2.21 12.41
C ARG A 148 -12.49 -2.05 13.92
N PHE A 149 -11.66 -1.19 14.53
CA PHE A 149 -11.63 -1.08 15.98
C PHE A 149 -12.90 -0.42 16.54
N PRO A 150 -13.40 -0.92 17.68
CA PRO A 150 -14.47 -0.27 18.42
C PRO A 150 -14.12 1.18 18.80
N ILE A 151 -15.15 2.02 18.95
CA ILE A 151 -14.97 3.46 19.25
C ILE A 151 -14.18 3.65 20.55
N SER A 152 -14.45 2.85 21.58
CA SER A 152 -13.73 2.92 22.86
C SER A 152 -12.22 2.75 22.71
N LEU A 153 -11.78 1.78 21.90
CA LEU A 153 -10.36 1.54 21.63
C LEU A 153 -9.75 2.67 20.81
N ARG A 154 -10.48 3.22 19.83
CA ARG A 154 -10.04 4.38 19.04
C ARG A 154 -9.86 5.63 19.89
N CYS A 155 -10.78 5.91 20.80
CA CYS A 155 -10.66 7.02 21.76
C CYS A 155 -9.50 6.80 22.74
N TRP A 156 -9.22 5.56 23.13
CA TRP A 156 -8.06 5.25 23.98
C TRP A 156 -6.73 5.46 23.24
N LEU A 157 -6.62 4.97 21.99
CA LEU A 157 -5.45 5.24 21.14
C LEU A 157 -5.24 6.74 20.92
N ASP A 158 -6.32 7.51 20.78
CA ASP A 158 -6.26 8.97 20.65
C ASP A 158 -5.66 9.66 21.89
N LYS A 159 -5.98 9.15 23.09
CA LYS A 159 -5.36 9.61 24.35
C LYS A 159 -3.87 9.26 24.39
N LEU A 160 -3.51 8.03 24.05
CA LEU A 160 -2.10 7.61 23.99
C LEU A 160 -1.29 8.47 23.01
N HIS A 161 -1.85 8.75 21.82
CA HIS A 161 -1.21 9.63 20.85
C HIS A 161 -0.98 11.03 21.42
N THR A 162 -1.95 11.58 22.15
CA THR A 162 -1.83 12.89 22.81
C THR A 162 -0.75 12.89 23.91
N GLN A 163 -0.47 11.74 24.52
CA GLN A 163 0.62 11.55 25.49
C GLN A 163 2.00 11.35 24.83
N GLY A 164 2.10 11.43 23.50
CA GLY A 164 3.36 11.29 22.77
C GLY A 164 3.73 9.85 22.42
N GLN A 165 2.82 8.88 22.64
CA GLN A 165 3.06 7.49 22.29
C GLN A 165 3.13 7.31 20.76
N PRO A 166 4.22 6.72 20.21
CA PRO A 166 4.33 6.46 18.79
C PRO A 166 3.44 5.27 18.38
N ILE A 167 2.52 5.55 17.45
CA ILE A 167 1.48 4.61 17.00
C ILE A 167 1.47 4.56 15.47
N LEU A 168 1.59 3.36 14.90
CA LEU A 168 1.37 3.09 13.48
C LEU A 168 -0.02 2.49 13.28
N LEU A 169 -0.93 3.22 12.64
CA LEU A 169 -2.23 2.69 12.23
C LEU A 169 -2.20 2.26 10.77
N LEU A 170 -2.72 1.08 10.46
CA LEU A 170 -2.97 0.63 9.09
C LEU A 170 -4.47 0.45 8.87
N ALA A 171 -5.00 1.06 7.81
CA ALA A 171 -6.42 1.02 7.51
C ALA A 171 -6.70 0.93 6.00
N THR A 172 -7.81 0.29 5.64
CA THR A 172 -8.30 0.30 4.25
C THR A 172 -9.18 1.52 4.01
N TYR A 173 -10.21 1.67 4.85
CA TYR A 173 -11.13 2.81 4.80
C TYR A 173 -11.22 3.43 6.20
N PRO A 174 -10.23 4.25 6.60
CA PRO A 174 -10.27 4.87 7.92
C PRO A 174 -11.47 5.83 8.01
N PRO A 175 -12.23 5.80 9.12
CA PRO A 175 -13.28 6.78 9.33
C PRO A 175 -12.67 8.17 9.49
N ALA A 176 -13.32 9.21 8.95
CA ALA A 176 -12.88 10.60 9.05
C ALA A 176 -13.22 11.22 10.43
N ARG A 177 -12.80 10.56 11.51
CA ARG A 177 -12.98 10.97 12.91
C ARG A 177 -11.91 10.34 13.81
N ASP A 178 -11.92 10.72 15.09
CA ASP A 178 -11.06 10.16 16.14
C ASP A 178 -9.55 10.33 15.79
N ILE A 179 -8.72 9.38 16.22
CA ILE A 179 -7.28 9.36 15.96
C ILE A 179 -6.93 9.47 14.46
N PHE A 180 -7.77 8.98 13.54
CA PHE A 180 -7.45 8.98 12.10
C PHE A 180 -7.34 10.37 11.49
N LEU A 181 -8.00 11.38 12.06
CA LEU A 181 -7.88 12.77 11.58
C LEU A 181 -6.60 13.46 12.06
N LYS A 182 -6.02 12.99 13.18
CA LYS A 182 -4.87 13.63 13.82
C LYS A 182 -3.54 13.13 13.25
N LEU A 183 -3.51 11.92 12.72
CA LEU A 183 -2.28 11.29 12.25
C LEU A 183 -1.89 11.73 10.83
N PRO A 184 -0.59 12.00 10.59
CA PRO A 184 -0.09 12.17 9.23
C PRO A 184 -0.28 10.89 8.42
N ARG A 185 -0.76 11.05 7.18
CA ARG A 185 -1.17 9.94 6.31
C ARG A 185 -0.13 9.62 5.24
N ILE A 186 0.15 8.33 5.07
CA ILE A 186 0.84 7.77 3.91
C ILE A 186 -0.16 6.91 3.14
N GLU A 187 -0.37 7.24 1.87
CA GLU A 187 -1.23 6.45 0.98
C GLU A 187 -0.41 5.51 0.12
N LEU A 188 -0.68 4.21 0.24
CA LEU A 188 -0.04 3.17 -0.54
C LEU A 188 -0.63 3.17 -1.96
N GLN A 189 0.19 3.60 -2.90
CA GLN A 189 -0.12 3.52 -4.32
C GLN A 189 -0.08 2.06 -4.80
N PRO A 190 -0.78 1.72 -5.90
CA PRO A 190 -0.60 0.45 -6.59
C PRO A 190 0.88 0.16 -6.87
N MET A 191 1.26 -1.11 -6.84
CA MET A 191 2.64 -1.49 -7.13
C MET A 191 2.98 -1.28 -8.60
N LYS A 192 4.27 -1.03 -8.85
CA LYS A 192 4.81 -0.99 -10.21
C LYS A 192 4.69 -2.37 -10.86
N ASP A 193 4.49 -2.36 -12.17
CA ASP A 193 4.41 -3.55 -13.02
C ASP A 193 5.55 -4.56 -12.79
N SER A 194 6.79 -4.08 -12.63
CA SER A 194 7.93 -4.95 -12.36
C SER A 194 7.79 -5.74 -11.06
N ALA A 195 7.28 -5.11 -9.99
CA ALA A 195 7.10 -5.73 -8.69
C ALA A 195 5.88 -6.68 -8.69
N THR A 196 4.78 -6.27 -9.32
CA THR A 196 3.61 -7.14 -9.54
C THR A 196 4.00 -8.41 -10.30
N ARG A 197 4.78 -8.27 -11.38
CA ARG A 197 5.27 -9.40 -12.17
C ARG A 197 6.16 -10.34 -11.34
N ALA A 198 7.04 -9.81 -10.49
CA ALA A 198 7.86 -10.61 -9.60
C ALA A 198 6.99 -11.44 -8.63
N ILE A 199 5.98 -10.82 -8.01
CA ILE A 199 5.05 -11.49 -7.10
C ILE A 199 4.23 -12.57 -7.82
N MET A 200 3.82 -12.32 -9.07
CA MET A 200 3.12 -13.32 -9.87
C MET A 200 4.00 -14.51 -10.23
N LEU A 201 5.27 -14.27 -10.58
CA LEU A 201 6.24 -15.34 -10.86
C LEU A 201 6.57 -16.15 -9.62
N GLU A 202 6.69 -15.50 -8.46
CA GLU A 202 6.86 -16.15 -7.16
C GLU A 202 5.65 -17.05 -6.85
N ALA A 203 4.43 -16.53 -7.02
CA ALA A 203 3.20 -17.30 -6.82
C ALA A 203 3.05 -18.47 -7.82
N ALA A 204 3.51 -18.31 -9.06
CA ALA A 204 3.50 -19.37 -10.06
C ALA A 204 4.52 -20.45 -9.73
N ALA A 205 5.71 -20.07 -9.27
CA ALA A 205 6.74 -20.99 -8.80
C ALA A 205 6.28 -21.80 -7.57
N GLU A 206 5.57 -21.17 -6.62
CA GLU A 206 4.95 -21.85 -5.47
C GLU A 206 3.99 -22.98 -5.92
N LEU A 207 3.35 -22.82 -7.09
CA LEU A 207 2.38 -23.78 -7.63
C LEU A 207 2.96 -24.71 -8.71
N ASN A 208 4.27 -24.62 -8.99
CA ASN A 208 4.94 -25.28 -10.12
C ASN A 208 4.22 -25.02 -11.47
N LEU A 209 3.65 -23.83 -11.64
CA LEU A 209 2.98 -23.40 -12.86
C LEU A 209 3.96 -22.64 -13.76
N GLU A 210 4.19 -23.15 -14.97
CA GLU A 210 4.97 -22.43 -15.98
C GLU A 210 4.07 -21.46 -16.75
N LEU A 211 4.26 -20.16 -16.53
CA LEU A 211 3.52 -19.12 -17.25
C LEU A 211 4.33 -18.60 -18.43
N THR A 212 3.74 -18.61 -19.62
CA THR A 212 4.34 -17.93 -20.79
C THR A 212 4.32 -16.40 -20.59
N PRO A 213 5.22 -15.65 -21.26
CA PRO A 213 5.21 -14.18 -21.17
C PRO A 213 3.88 -13.53 -21.61
N ALA A 214 3.15 -14.17 -22.53
CA ALA A 214 1.85 -13.72 -22.99
C ALA A 214 0.76 -13.91 -21.93
N GLN A 215 0.68 -15.10 -21.31
CA GLN A 215 -0.23 -15.36 -20.19
C GLN A 215 0.07 -14.46 -19.01
N LEU A 216 1.34 -14.29 -18.65
CA LEU A 216 1.73 -13.41 -17.57
C LEU A 216 1.28 -11.95 -17.81
N SER A 217 1.35 -11.49 -19.06
CA SER A 217 0.88 -10.16 -19.44
C SER A 217 -0.64 -10.00 -19.34
N SER A 218 -1.41 -11.00 -19.81
CA SER A 218 -2.88 -10.94 -19.72
C SER A 218 -3.37 -10.98 -18.28
N LEU A 219 -2.76 -11.85 -17.46
CA LEU A 219 -3.06 -11.94 -16.03
C LEU A 219 -2.67 -10.64 -15.31
N GLN A 220 -1.53 -10.03 -15.65
CA GLN A 220 -1.07 -8.79 -15.01
C GLN A 220 -2.04 -7.61 -15.26
N GLN A 221 -2.65 -7.53 -16.44
CA GLN A 221 -3.63 -6.48 -16.76
C GLN A 221 -4.85 -6.52 -15.83
N ARG A 222 -5.26 -7.69 -15.33
CA ARG A 222 -6.42 -7.83 -14.43
C ARG A 222 -6.15 -7.31 -13.01
N VAL A 223 -4.89 -7.19 -12.62
CA VAL A 223 -4.46 -7.02 -11.22
C VAL A 223 -4.33 -5.55 -10.81
N GLY A 224 -4.02 -4.65 -11.74
CA GLY A 224 -3.89 -3.21 -11.45
C GLY A 224 -2.90 -2.90 -10.32
N GLY A 225 -1.79 -3.64 -10.21
CA GLY A 225 -0.76 -3.39 -9.19
C GLY A 225 -1.11 -3.85 -7.76
N ASN A 226 -2.16 -4.65 -7.56
CA ASN A 226 -2.55 -5.17 -6.26
C ASN A 226 -1.88 -6.55 -5.96
N PRO A 227 -1.00 -6.67 -4.95
CA PRO A 227 -0.32 -7.93 -4.62
C PRO A 227 -1.25 -9.11 -4.34
N MET A 228 -2.37 -8.88 -3.64
CA MET A 228 -3.32 -9.96 -3.33
C MET A 228 -3.98 -10.48 -4.61
N LEU A 229 -4.39 -9.57 -5.50
CA LEU A 229 -4.96 -9.95 -6.79
C LEU A 229 -3.92 -10.64 -7.69
N ALA A 230 -2.65 -10.20 -7.66
CA ALA A 230 -1.56 -10.89 -8.37
C ALA A 230 -1.48 -12.38 -7.99
N LYS A 231 -1.44 -12.70 -6.69
CA LYS A 231 -1.42 -14.09 -6.23
C LYS A 231 -2.71 -14.83 -6.56
N ARG A 232 -3.86 -14.16 -6.45
CA ARG A 232 -5.18 -14.74 -6.73
C ARG A 232 -5.33 -15.13 -8.19
N VAL A 233 -5.00 -14.24 -9.13
CA VAL A 233 -5.17 -14.47 -10.56
C VAL A 233 -4.29 -15.63 -11.06
N VAL A 234 -3.08 -15.77 -10.51
CA VAL A 234 -2.21 -16.94 -10.80
C VAL A 234 -2.82 -18.25 -10.28
N ARG A 235 -3.46 -18.22 -9.11
CA ARG A 235 -4.19 -19.38 -8.57
C ARG A 235 -5.43 -19.71 -9.39
N GLU A 236 -6.15 -18.71 -9.88
CA GLU A 236 -7.29 -18.90 -10.78
C GLU A 236 -6.86 -19.59 -12.09
N GLU A 237 -5.75 -19.15 -12.68
CA GLU A 237 -5.15 -19.78 -13.87
C GLU A 237 -4.77 -21.25 -13.59
N TYR A 238 -4.13 -21.53 -12.44
CA TYR A 238 -3.80 -22.90 -12.03
C TYR A 238 -5.04 -23.79 -11.89
N LEU A 239 -6.16 -23.24 -11.43
CA LEU A 239 -7.43 -23.95 -11.27
C LEU A 239 -8.23 -24.06 -12.58
N GLY A 240 -7.76 -23.47 -13.69
CA GLY A 240 -8.47 -23.42 -14.96
C GLY A 240 -9.76 -22.61 -14.91
N LEU A 241 -9.83 -21.60 -14.03
CA LEU A 241 -10.99 -20.73 -13.92
C LEU A 241 -10.88 -19.58 -14.92
N ASP A 242 -11.81 -19.52 -15.88
CA ASP A 242 -11.90 -18.40 -16.84
C ASP A 242 -12.28 -17.10 -16.11
N GLY A 243 -11.30 -16.22 -15.91
CA GLY A 243 -11.52 -14.92 -15.29
C GLY A 243 -12.22 -13.95 -16.25
N GLN A 244 -13.52 -13.69 -16.03
CA GLN A 244 -14.35 -12.90 -16.95
C GLN A 244 -14.42 -11.38 -16.68
N ALA A 245 -13.60 -10.80 -15.79
CA ALA A 245 -13.61 -9.35 -15.56
C ALA A 245 -12.24 -8.77 -15.13
N LEU A 246 -12.04 -7.47 -15.38
CA LEU A 246 -10.98 -6.69 -14.74
C LEU A 246 -11.33 -6.55 -13.26
N ASP A 247 -10.50 -7.13 -12.38
CA ASP A 247 -10.75 -7.16 -10.94
C ASP A 247 -10.35 -5.85 -10.21
N HIS A 248 -9.63 -4.96 -10.89
CA HIS A 248 -9.15 -3.70 -10.32
C HIS A 248 -10.14 -2.55 -10.52
N THR A 249 -10.24 -1.66 -9.53
CA THR A 249 -11.14 -0.48 -9.55
C THR A 249 -10.43 0.82 -9.96
N GLN A 250 -9.29 0.74 -10.64
CA GLN A 250 -8.55 1.95 -11.05
C GLN A 250 -9.39 2.79 -12.02
N TRP A 251 -9.78 3.98 -11.55
CA TRP A 251 -10.47 4.97 -12.37
C TRP A 251 -9.47 5.58 -13.36
N LEU A 252 -9.76 5.45 -14.65
CA LEU A 252 -9.00 6.14 -15.68
C LEU A 252 -9.30 7.64 -15.56
N ASP A 253 -8.27 8.48 -15.41
CA ASP A 253 -8.44 9.93 -15.39
C ASP A 253 -8.79 10.43 -16.80
N ILE A 254 -10.08 10.66 -17.05
CA ILE A 254 -10.60 11.11 -18.34
C ILE A 254 -10.45 12.64 -18.51
N THR A 255 -10.06 13.36 -17.43
CA THR A 255 -9.88 14.83 -17.43
C THR A 255 -9.04 15.37 -18.60
N PRO A 256 -7.85 14.82 -18.93
CA PRO A 256 -7.06 15.32 -20.06
C PRO A 256 -7.77 15.22 -21.41
N TYR A 257 -8.56 14.16 -21.63
CA TYR A 257 -9.33 13.99 -22.87
C TYR A 257 -10.49 14.99 -22.98
N ILE A 258 -11.16 15.29 -21.86
CA ILE A 258 -12.21 16.33 -21.80
C ILE A 258 -11.61 17.71 -22.09
N ILE A 259 -10.43 18.02 -21.54
CA ILE A 259 -9.72 19.29 -21.82
C ILE A 259 -9.35 19.38 -23.30
N ALA A 260 -8.84 18.31 -23.90
CA ALA A 260 -8.52 18.27 -25.32
C ALA A 260 -9.77 18.51 -26.21
N ALA A 261 -10.90 17.88 -25.88
CA ALA A 261 -12.16 18.09 -26.60
C ALA A 261 -12.65 19.54 -26.50
N LEU A 262 -12.54 20.17 -25.33
CA LEU A 262 -12.85 21.60 -25.14
C LEU A 262 -11.95 22.50 -25.99
N MET A 263 -10.65 22.22 -26.07
CA MET A 263 -9.72 22.98 -26.91
C MET A 263 -10.06 22.87 -28.41
N CYS A 264 -10.47 21.69 -28.88
CA CYS A 264 -10.95 21.52 -30.25
C CYS A 264 -12.20 22.37 -30.57
N LEU A 265 -13.15 22.48 -29.63
CA LEU A 265 -14.34 23.32 -29.81
C LEU A 265 -14.00 24.81 -29.88
N VAL A 266 -12.99 25.26 -29.13
CA VAL A 266 -12.47 26.62 -29.23
C VAL A 266 -11.82 26.86 -30.60
N LEU A 267 -11.10 25.88 -31.16
CA LEU A 267 -10.55 25.99 -32.52
C LEU A 267 -11.64 26.12 -33.59
N VAL A 268 -12.75 25.37 -33.48
CA VAL A 268 -13.90 25.48 -34.41
C VAL A 268 -14.46 26.91 -34.42
N ARG A 269 -14.45 27.61 -33.28
CA ARG A 269 -14.86 29.01 -33.19
C ARG A 269 -13.93 29.94 -33.97
N PHE A 270 -12.61 29.74 -33.88
CA PHE A 270 -11.63 30.52 -34.65
C PHE A 270 -11.73 30.25 -36.16
N ILE A 271 -11.98 29.01 -36.54
CA ILE A 271 -12.22 28.62 -37.93
C ILE A 271 -13.50 29.30 -38.44
N GLY A 272 -14.60 29.28 -37.68
CA GLY A 272 -15.85 29.97 -38.05
C GLY A 272 -15.67 31.48 -38.23
N LEU A 273 -14.83 32.11 -37.41
CA LEU A 273 -14.45 33.51 -37.57
C LEU A 273 -13.64 33.73 -38.86
N GLY A 274 -12.67 32.86 -39.15
CA GLY A 274 -11.84 32.93 -40.36
C GLY A 274 -12.61 32.71 -41.67
N PHE A 275 -13.65 31.88 -41.67
CA PHE A 275 -14.52 31.64 -42.83
C PHE A 275 -15.73 32.60 -42.90
N ASN A 276 -15.81 33.61 -42.02
CA ASN A 276 -16.95 34.53 -41.88
C ASN A 276 -18.31 33.81 -41.74
N ASN A 277 -18.31 32.56 -41.26
CA ASN A 277 -19.49 31.75 -41.09
C ASN A 277 -20.04 31.91 -39.67
N LYS A 278 -21.01 32.82 -39.54
CA LYS A 278 -21.66 33.15 -38.26
C LYS A 278 -22.29 31.92 -37.60
N SER A 279 -22.83 30.98 -38.38
CA SER A 279 -23.44 29.75 -37.86
C SER A 279 -22.41 28.84 -37.20
N LEU A 280 -21.23 28.67 -37.81
CA LEU A 280 -20.17 27.82 -37.26
C LEU A 280 -19.56 28.43 -35.99
N TYR A 281 -19.41 29.75 -35.97
CA TYR A 281 -18.97 30.50 -34.79
C TYR A 281 -19.96 30.38 -33.62
N LEU A 282 -21.25 30.56 -33.88
CA LEU A 282 -22.33 30.42 -32.89
C LEU A 282 -22.44 28.99 -32.37
N LEU A 283 -22.41 28.00 -33.26
CA LEU A 283 -22.49 26.59 -32.89
C LEU A 283 -21.32 26.17 -31.99
N GLY A 284 -20.09 26.53 -32.36
CA GLY A 284 -18.90 26.26 -31.52
C GLY A 284 -18.98 26.93 -30.16
N GLY A 285 -19.51 28.16 -30.09
CA GLY A 285 -19.77 28.88 -28.84
C GLY A 285 -20.77 28.18 -27.93
N ILE A 286 -21.93 27.79 -28.47
CA ILE A 286 -23.00 27.10 -27.72
C ILE A 286 -22.47 25.77 -27.16
N ILE A 287 -21.82 24.94 -27.98
CA ILE A 287 -21.31 23.63 -27.55
C ILE A 287 -20.23 23.80 -26.46
N THR A 288 -19.33 24.78 -26.59
CA THR A 288 -18.29 25.04 -25.57
C THR A 288 -18.92 25.40 -24.22
N VAL A 289 -19.94 26.26 -24.22
CA VAL A 289 -20.66 26.64 -22.99
C VAL A 289 -21.42 25.45 -22.42
N SER A 290 -22.12 24.65 -23.24
CA SER A 290 -22.82 23.45 -22.79
C SER A 290 -21.87 22.44 -22.13
N VAL A 291 -20.70 22.16 -22.73
CA VAL A 291 -19.70 21.27 -22.13
C VAL A 291 -19.10 21.85 -20.85
N ALA A 292 -18.87 23.17 -20.79
CA ALA A 292 -18.40 23.84 -19.58
C ALA A 292 -19.43 23.77 -18.44
N VAL A 293 -20.72 23.94 -18.74
CA VAL A 293 -21.82 23.80 -17.77
C VAL A 293 -21.97 22.34 -17.33
N ILE A 294 -21.94 21.37 -18.24
CA ILE A 294 -21.94 19.94 -17.90
C ILE A 294 -20.74 19.61 -17.03
N ARG A 295 -19.55 20.15 -17.33
CA ARG A 295 -18.35 19.99 -16.48
C ARG A 295 -18.58 20.58 -15.10
N LEU A 296 -19.11 21.79 -14.99
CA LEU A 296 -19.39 22.43 -13.71
C LEU A 296 -20.38 21.59 -12.91
N ILE A 297 -21.44 21.08 -13.55
CA ILE A 297 -22.42 20.17 -12.96
C ILE A 297 -21.77 18.85 -12.54
N LEU A 298 -20.92 18.23 -13.35
CA LEU A 298 -20.21 16.98 -13.01
C LEU A 298 -19.20 17.17 -11.86
N TYR A 299 -18.58 18.34 -11.75
CA TYR A 299 -17.69 18.68 -10.63
C TYR A 299 -18.47 19.09 -9.37
N SER A 300 -19.66 19.69 -9.52
CA SER A 300 -20.54 20.07 -8.39
C SER A 300 -21.42 18.93 -7.92
N LEU A 301 -21.68 17.94 -8.78
CA LEU A 301 -22.26 16.68 -8.37
C LEU A 301 -21.33 16.12 -7.30
N PRO A 302 -21.86 15.75 -6.12
CA PRO A 302 -21.06 15.06 -5.15
C PRO A 302 -20.54 13.82 -5.86
N ARG A 303 -19.23 13.83 -6.20
CA ARG A 303 -18.50 12.60 -6.51
C ARG A 303 -19.00 11.62 -5.48
N SER A 304 -19.45 10.43 -5.89
CA SER A 304 -19.78 9.36 -4.96
C SER A 304 -18.50 9.02 -4.18
N LYS A 305 -18.19 9.87 -3.20
CA LYS A 305 -17.50 9.54 -1.98
C LYS A 305 -18.46 8.56 -1.36
N GLY A 306 -17.98 7.35 -1.08
CA GLY A 306 -18.67 6.41 -0.20
C GLY A 306 -19.35 7.23 0.90
N ARG A 307 -20.68 7.06 0.95
CA ARG A 307 -21.59 7.91 1.71
C ARG A 307 -21.01 8.14 3.11
N LEU A 308 -21.06 9.40 3.52
CA LEU A 308 -21.01 9.79 4.92
C LEU A 308 -21.98 8.89 5.70
N GLY A 309 -21.44 8.11 6.65
CA GLY A 309 -22.23 7.31 7.58
C GLY A 309 -22.97 6.13 6.95
N GLN A 310 -22.28 4.99 6.81
CA GLN A 310 -22.76 3.67 7.22
C GLN A 310 -21.56 2.76 7.44
#